data_AF-A0A653QA63-F1
#
_entry.id   AF-A0A653QA63-F1
#
_cell.length_a   1.000
_cell.length_b   1.000
_cell.length_c   1.000
_cell.angle_alpha   90.00
_cell.angle_beta   90.00
_cell.angle_gamma   90.00
#
_symmetry.space_group_name_H-M   'P 1'
#
loop_
_entity.id
_entity.type
_entity.pdbx_description
1 polymer ?
#
loop_
_entity_poly.entity_id
_entity_poly.type
_entity_poly.pdbx_seq_one_letter_code
_entity_poly.pdbx_strand_id
1 'polypeptide(L)'
;MNNPNIRGARRDSGWTSNVRRAVARRRARRSGVALSITAIGALIASLLLGAPAAYADDYPSWEDVQAAKANEAAAASEVSRIQGLIATLTQNVADTKAAAEAAGNEYFAAQEAVDAQARRLADLQAQADAQKKVADDSASKAGQIAAQLSRDGGDTTALQLFFSKSTANKDELLQRLGQMDRVLAGTQAIYDKALQAKNTAQALTDQATAAKAERDRLAKIAEDKMQKAQAAADAAAAALANQQANFGQLQAQLAALQDTTVKTVAGYQAGEAARAAAEAARQAQLAAERQAAIDAARNNSGGGGGGGGGGGSWSGSGGWVRPFGGYQSSGYGPRVPDCDAWGCSSSFHRGVDLADGSCGSPIYAAHSGTVVYAGWNGGYGNYIKIDNGDGTGLATGYGHILNGGFNVWSGQWVNAGDVIAFAGNTGGSFGCHLHFEVYQWGDTINPITFMEGQGVYMG
;
A
#
# COMPACT_ATOMS: atom_id res chain seq x y z
N MET A 1 -53.09 -16.58 55.36
CA MET A 1 -54.26 -16.61 54.47
C MET A 1 -53.84 -17.17 53.11
N ASN A 2 -54.09 -18.44 52.75
CA ASN A 2 -54.37 -19.68 53.52
C ASN A 2 -54.13 -20.87 52.52
N ASN A 3 -53.39 -21.95 52.84
CA ASN A 3 -53.60 -23.04 53.83
C ASN A 3 -54.58 -24.13 53.33
N PRO A 4 -54.36 -25.45 53.54
CA PRO A 4 -53.30 -26.18 54.27
C PRO A 4 -52.28 -26.84 53.29
N ASN A 5 -51.76 -28.10 53.29
CA ASN A 5 -51.90 -29.35 54.09
C ASN A 5 -50.73 -30.34 53.72
N ILE A 6 -50.26 -31.32 54.51
CA ILE A 6 -49.75 -31.30 55.91
C ILE A 6 -48.59 -32.34 56.10
N ARG A 7 -47.54 -31.95 56.83
CA ARG A 7 -46.54 -32.69 57.68
C ARG A 7 -46.14 -34.17 57.40
N GLY A 8 -44.81 -34.36 57.17
CA GLY A 8 -43.94 -35.32 57.91
C GLY A 8 -43.89 -36.82 57.51
N ALA A 9 -42.90 -37.64 57.93
CA ALA A 9 -41.58 -37.36 58.53
C ALA A 9 -40.62 -38.60 58.56
N ARG A 10 -39.30 -38.37 58.40
CA ARG A 10 -38.12 -39.16 58.89
C ARG A 10 -37.89 -40.66 58.50
N ARG A 11 -36.68 -40.90 57.91
CA ARG A 11 -35.65 -41.95 58.25
C ARG A 11 -35.95 -43.45 57.98
N ASP A 12 -35.00 -44.39 57.87
CA ASP A 12 -33.50 -44.46 57.96
C ASP A 12 -33.01 -45.53 56.91
N SER A 13 -31.90 -45.38 56.14
CA SER A 13 -30.46 -45.72 56.38
C SER A 13 -29.98 -47.17 56.05
N GLY A 14 -28.81 -47.33 55.39
CA GLY A 14 -28.05 -48.59 55.16
C GLY A 14 -27.93 -49.05 53.68
N TRP A 15 -26.81 -48.91 52.95
CA TRP A 15 -25.51 -49.64 52.95
C TRP A 15 -25.39 -50.87 51.99
N THR A 16 -24.72 -50.68 50.84
CA THR A 16 -23.58 -51.46 50.23
C THR A 16 -23.49 -53.00 50.34
N SER A 17 -22.97 -53.80 49.39
CA SER A 17 -22.15 -53.54 48.17
C SER A 17 -22.08 -54.78 47.20
N ASN A 18 -21.35 -54.64 46.09
CA ASN A 18 -21.30 -55.54 44.92
C ASN A 18 -20.50 -56.86 45.08
N VAL A 19 -20.68 -57.76 44.09
CA VAL A 19 -20.09 -59.12 44.05
C VAL A 19 -18.94 -59.26 43.02
N ARG A 20 -18.00 -60.13 43.39
CA ARG A 20 -16.82 -60.70 42.67
C ARG A 20 -17.17 -61.22 41.25
N ARG A 21 -16.24 -61.47 40.31
CA ARG A 21 -14.90 -62.11 40.45
C ARG A 21 -13.89 -61.62 39.36
N ALA A 22 -12.96 -62.47 38.91
CA ALA A 22 -11.82 -62.15 38.02
C ALA A 22 -11.24 -63.45 37.36
N VAL A 23 -10.03 -63.36 36.77
CA VAL A 23 -9.12 -64.45 36.23
C VAL A 23 -9.31 -64.81 34.74
N ALA A 24 -8.28 -64.94 33.87
CA ALA A 24 -6.84 -64.58 33.95
C ALA A 24 -6.08 -64.65 32.58
N ARG A 25 -4.89 -64.00 32.53
CA ARG A 25 -3.57 -64.37 31.91
C ARG A 25 -3.56 -65.41 30.75
N ARG A 26 -2.77 -65.26 29.66
CA ARG A 26 -1.29 -65.10 29.59
C ARG A 26 -0.79 -64.54 28.22
N ARG A 27 0.52 -64.21 28.15
CA ARG A 27 1.36 -64.06 26.93
C ARG A 27 1.37 -65.39 26.09
N ALA A 28 1.80 -65.48 24.81
CA ALA A 28 2.91 -64.77 24.16
C ALA A 28 3.02 -64.94 22.62
N ARG A 29 3.75 -63.99 21.99
CA ARG A 29 4.73 -64.13 20.86
C ARG A 29 4.33 -64.74 19.49
N ARG A 30 4.67 -63.92 18.46
CA ARG A 30 5.36 -64.21 17.18
C ARG A 30 4.57 -64.73 15.96
N SER A 31 4.59 -63.86 14.93
CA SER A 31 5.00 -64.16 13.54
C SER A 31 4.14 -65.13 12.71
N GLY A 32 3.39 -64.58 11.74
CA GLY A 32 2.71 -65.33 10.69
C GLY A 32 2.27 -64.43 9.53
N VAL A 33 2.76 -64.72 8.32
CA VAL A 33 2.53 -63.96 7.08
C VAL A 33 1.07 -64.06 6.60
N ALA A 34 0.52 -62.96 6.09
CA ALA A 34 -0.52 -62.96 5.05
C ALA A 34 -0.47 -61.64 4.25
N LEU A 35 -0.64 -61.71 2.93
CA LEU A 35 -0.92 -60.53 2.10
C LEU A 35 -2.43 -60.28 2.05
N SER A 36 -2.83 -59.01 2.04
CA SER A 36 -4.15 -58.59 1.60
C SER A 36 -4.02 -57.30 0.79
N ILE A 37 -4.31 -57.37 -0.51
CA ILE A 37 -4.34 -56.23 -1.41
C ILE A 37 -5.69 -55.51 -1.25
N THR A 38 -5.66 -54.23 -0.90
CA THR A 38 -6.73 -53.28 -1.21
C THR A 38 -6.09 -51.98 -1.68
N ALA A 39 -6.36 -51.63 -2.93
CA ALA A 39 -6.01 -50.34 -3.52
C ALA A 39 -7.10 -49.28 -3.22
N ILE A 40 -6.94 -48.08 -3.80
CA ILE A 40 -7.81 -46.91 -3.68
C ILE A 40 -7.68 -46.19 -2.31
N GLY A 41 -7.49 -44.88 -2.25
CA GLY A 41 -7.25 -43.94 -3.35
C GLY A 41 -7.24 -42.47 -2.89
N ALA A 42 -6.75 -41.60 -3.79
CA ALA A 42 -6.79 -40.13 -3.80
C ALA A 42 -7.28 -39.36 -2.55
N LEU A 43 -6.39 -38.53 -1.99
CA LEU A 43 -6.77 -37.34 -1.22
C LEU A 43 -5.99 -36.10 -1.72
N ILE A 44 -6.21 -35.75 -2.98
CA ILE A 44 -5.89 -34.42 -3.51
C ILE A 44 -7.21 -33.63 -3.51
N ALA A 45 -7.31 -32.65 -2.62
CA ALA A 45 -8.49 -31.80 -2.46
C ALA A 45 -8.09 -30.36 -2.06
N SER A 46 -7.04 -29.83 -2.69
CA SER A 46 -6.70 -28.40 -2.58
C SER A 46 -7.70 -27.59 -3.41
N LEU A 47 -8.17 -26.47 -2.87
CA LEU A 47 -9.24 -25.66 -3.47
C LEU A 47 -8.77 -25.04 -4.79
N LEU A 48 -9.38 -25.47 -5.90
CA LEU A 48 -9.34 -24.76 -7.17
C LEU A 48 -10.44 -23.70 -7.21
N LEU A 49 -10.11 -22.48 -6.78
CA LEU A 49 -10.78 -21.29 -7.30
C LEU A 49 -10.29 -21.08 -8.74
N GLY A 50 -11.22 -20.86 -9.66
CA GLY A 50 -10.94 -20.94 -11.09
C GLY A 50 -10.08 -19.78 -11.61
N ALA A 51 -8.79 -20.02 -11.76
CA ALA A 51 -8.00 -19.32 -12.78
C ALA A 51 -8.59 -19.66 -14.17
N PRO A 52 -8.56 -18.73 -15.15
CA PRO A 52 -8.81 -19.10 -16.54
C PRO A 52 -7.77 -20.15 -16.95
N ALA A 53 -8.19 -21.14 -17.75
CA ALA A 53 -7.30 -22.21 -18.17
C ALA A 53 -6.14 -21.63 -18.99
N ALA A 54 -4.95 -21.56 -18.37
CA ALA A 54 -3.71 -21.33 -19.09
C ALA A 54 -3.57 -22.43 -20.15
N TYR A 55 -3.12 -22.04 -21.34
CA TYR A 55 -2.89 -22.99 -22.43
C TYR A 55 -1.89 -24.05 -21.96
N ALA A 56 -2.36 -25.29 -21.84
CA ALA A 56 -1.51 -26.45 -21.62
C ALA A 56 -0.86 -26.80 -22.96
N ASP A 57 0.17 -26.02 -23.34
CA ASP A 57 1.05 -26.38 -24.44
C ASP A 57 1.66 -27.76 -24.12
N ASP A 58 1.49 -28.70 -25.04
CA ASP A 58 1.82 -30.11 -24.80
C ASP A 58 3.33 -30.34 -24.93
N TYR A 59 4.05 -29.99 -23.85
CA TYR A 59 5.51 -30.04 -23.77
C TYR A 59 6.03 -31.46 -24.01
N PRO A 60 7.22 -31.62 -24.63
CA PRO A 60 7.81 -32.94 -24.84
C PRO A 60 7.96 -33.72 -23.54
N SER A 61 7.60 -35.01 -23.58
CA SER A 61 8.01 -35.96 -22.56
C SER A 61 9.45 -36.43 -22.81
N TRP A 62 10.03 -37.13 -21.84
CA TRP A 62 11.29 -37.84 -22.06
C TRP A 62 11.15 -39.07 -22.98
N GLU A 63 9.93 -39.59 -23.14
CA GLU A 63 9.64 -40.70 -24.07
C GLU A 63 9.70 -40.22 -25.52
N ASP A 64 9.12 -39.05 -25.83
CA ASP A 64 9.20 -38.41 -27.16
C ASP A 64 10.66 -38.14 -27.58
N VAL A 65 11.46 -37.60 -26.65
CA VAL A 65 12.88 -37.33 -26.86
C VAL A 65 13.68 -38.62 -27.09
N GLN A 66 13.31 -39.71 -26.42
CA GLN A 66 13.97 -41.01 -26.60
C GLN A 66 13.53 -41.71 -27.90
N ALA A 67 12.27 -41.55 -28.32
CA ALA A 67 11.77 -42.03 -29.61
C ALA A 67 12.40 -41.24 -30.78
N ALA A 68 12.48 -39.91 -30.68
CA ALA A 68 13.08 -39.04 -31.69
C ALA A 68 14.58 -39.36 -31.90
N LYS A 69 15.32 -39.73 -30.84
CA LYS A 69 16.71 -40.20 -30.93
C LYS A 69 16.91 -41.43 -31.84
N ALA A 70 15.88 -42.22 -32.13
CA ALA A 70 15.98 -43.39 -33.00
C ALA A 70 15.89 -43.05 -34.51
N ASN A 71 15.61 -41.80 -34.89
CA ASN A 71 15.46 -41.37 -36.28
C ASN A 71 15.91 -39.91 -36.46
N GLU A 72 16.95 -39.69 -37.28
CA GLU A 72 17.55 -38.37 -37.51
C GLU A 72 16.55 -37.30 -37.96
N ALA A 73 15.55 -37.65 -38.79
CA ALA A 73 14.51 -36.73 -39.22
C ALA A 73 13.52 -36.39 -38.09
N ALA A 74 13.24 -37.34 -37.19
CA ALA A 74 12.41 -37.10 -36.01
C ALA A 74 13.16 -36.22 -34.98
N ALA A 75 14.46 -36.48 -34.76
CA ALA A 75 15.31 -35.64 -33.93
C ALA A 75 15.37 -34.18 -34.45
N ALA A 76 15.55 -33.97 -35.75
CA ALA A 76 15.53 -32.64 -36.36
C ALA A 76 14.18 -31.92 -36.20
N SER A 77 13.06 -32.66 -36.36
CA SER A 77 11.72 -32.12 -36.13
C SER A 77 11.50 -31.70 -34.67
N GLU A 78 11.93 -32.53 -33.71
CA GLU A 78 11.69 -32.27 -32.29
C GLU A 78 12.63 -31.18 -31.73
N VAL A 79 13.88 -31.10 -32.21
CA VAL A 79 14.76 -29.94 -31.99
C VAL A 79 14.08 -28.64 -32.43
N SER A 80 13.45 -28.65 -33.61
CA SER A 80 12.74 -27.49 -34.15
C SER A 80 11.52 -27.11 -33.29
N ARG A 81 10.77 -28.12 -32.81
CA ARG A 81 9.61 -27.91 -31.92
C ARG A 81 10.02 -27.29 -30.58
N ILE A 82 11.07 -27.82 -29.95
CA ILE A 82 11.60 -27.32 -28.66
C ILE A 82 12.15 -25.90 -28.80
N GLN A 83 12.87 -25.59 -29.89
CA GLN A 83 13.31 -24.22 -30.17
C GLN A 83 12.12 -23.26 -30.35
N GLY A 84 11.04 -23.70 -31.02
CA GLY A 84 9.79 -22.96 -31.12
C GLY A 84 9.15 -22.68 -29.75
N LEU A 85 9.04 -23.70 -28.88
CA LEU A 85 8.49 -23.54 -27.52
C LEU A 85 9.30 -22.56 -26.67
N ILE A 86 10.64 -22.62 -26.73
CA ILE A 86 11.53 -21.68 -26.03
C ILE A 86 11.33 -20.25 -26.55
N ALA A 87 11.17 -20.07 -27.86
CA ALA A 87 10.88 -18.76 -28.46
C ALA A 87 9.51 -18.22 -28.01
N THR A 88 8.45 -19.04 -28.06
CA THR A 88 7.10 -18.67 -27.61
C THR A 88 7.08 -18.28 -26.12
N LEU A 89 7.71 -19.07 -25.24
CA LEU A 89 7.82 -18.73 -23.82
C LEU A 89 8.55 -17.40 -23.58
N THR A 90 9.62 -17.15 -24.35
CA THR A 90 10.39 -15.89 -24.24
C THR A 90 9.60 -14.69 -24.74
N GLN A 91 8.86 -14.85 -25.84
CA GLN A 91 7.97 -13.81 -26.36
C GLN A 91 6.81 -13.52 -25.40
N ASN A 92 6.17 -14.55 -24.84
CA ASN A 92 5.08 -14.40 -23.86
C ASN A 92 5.52 -13.62 -22.62
N VAL A 93 6.74 -13.85 -22.10
CA VAL A 93 7.30 -13.05 -20.99
C VAL A 93 7.55 -11.60 -21.41
N ALA A 94 8.00 -11.34 -22.63
CA ALA A 94 8.17 -9.98 -23.13
C ALA A 94 6.83 -9.25 -23.30
N ASP A 95 5.83 -9.90 -23.91
CA ASP A 95 4.51 -9.34 -24.19
C ASP A 95 3.72 -9.06 -22.90
N THR A 96 3.72 -10.00 -21.95
CA THR A 96 3.04 -9.82 -20.65
C THR A 96 3.73 -8.76 -19.80
N LYS A 97 5.07 -8.67 -19.81
CA LYS A 97 5.80 -7.59 -19.15
C LYS A 97 5.49 -6.22 -19.76
N ALA A 98 5.44 -6.12 -21.09
CA ALA A 98 5.07 -4.88 -21.78
C ALA A 98 3.61 -4.48 -21.49
N ALA A 99 2.69 -5.45 -21.39
CA ALA A 99 1.31 -5.21 -20.98
C ALA A 99 1.19 -4.73 -19.52
N ALA A 100 1.98 -5.29 -18.60
CA ALA A 100 2.06 -4.86 -17.21
C ALA A 100 2.61 -3.43 -17.07
N GLU A 101 3.69 -3.10 -17.80
CA GLU A 101 4.23 -1.74 -17.86
C GLU A 101 3.22 -0.75 -18.44
N ALA A 102 2.54 -1.10 -19.54
CA ALA A 102 1.52 -0.25 -20.15
C ALA A 102 0.33 0.01 -19.22
N ALA A 103 -0.25 -1.03 -18.62
CA ALA A 103 -1.36 -0.89 -17.67
C ALA A 103 -0.93 -0.12 -16.40
N GLY A 104 0.31 -0.33 -15.95
CA GLY A 104 0.95 0.44 -14.88
C GLY A 104 1.07 1.93 -15.18
N ASN A 105 1.48 2.28 -16.40
CA ASN A 105 1.55 3.67 -16.87
C ASN A 105 0.15 4.31 -16.97
N GLU A 106 -0.89 3.53 -17.34
CA GLU A 106 -2.28 4.01 -17.30
C GLU A 106 -2.80 4.23 -15.87
N TYR A 107 -2.41 3.38 -14.91
CA TYR A 107 -2.74 3.56 -13.49
C TYR A 107 -2.06 4.82 -12.93
N PHE A 108 -0.76 4.99 -13.18
CA PHE A 108 -0.02 6.20 -12.80
C PHE A 108 -0.68 7.48 -13.33
N ALA A 109 -1.03 7.51 -14.62
CA ALA A 109 -1.70 8.67 -15.23
C ALA A 109 -3.09 8.95 -14.63
N ALA A 110 -3.83 7.91 -14.22
CA ALA A 110 -5.11 8.07 -13.53
C ALA A 110 -4.91 8.61 -12.09
N GLN A 111 -3.89 8.14 -11.37
CA GLN A 111 -3.50 8.65 -10.05
C GLN A 111 -3.13 10.15 -10.13
N GLU A 112 -2.30 10.55 -11.09
CA GLU A 112 -1.92 11.95 -11.30
C GLU A 112 -3.13 12.87 -11.51
N ALA A 113 -4.16 12.39 -12.20
CA ALA A 113 -5.42 13.11 -12.41
C ALA A 113 -6.23 13.28 -11.10
N VAL A 114 -6.24 12.27 -10.22
CA VAL A 114 -6.83 12.37 -8.87
C VAL A 114 -6.10 13.44 -8.06
N ASP A 115 -4.77 13.35 -7.98
CA ASP A 115 -3.96 14.29 -7.20
C ASP A 115 -4.09 15.74 -7.70
N ALA A 116 -4.24 15.93 -9.02
CA ALA A 116 -4.46 17.24 -9.61
C ALA A 116 -5.79 17.86 -9.17
N GLN A 117 -6.88 17.07 -9.07
CA GLN A 117 -8.14 17.56 -8.51
C GLN A 117 -8.11 17.68 -6.98
N ALA A 118 -7.35 16.83 -6.28
CA ALA A 118 -7.15 16.96 -4.82
C ALA A 118 -6.43 18.27 -4.46
N ARG A 119 -5.37 18.63 -5.19
CA ARG A 119 -4.70 19.94 -5.04
C ARG A 119 -5.64 21.11 -5.35
N ARG A 120 -6.47 21.01 -6.40
CA ARG A 120 -7.48 22.02 -6.74
C ARG A 120 -8.57 22.15 -5.67
N LEU A 121 -9.00 21.03 -5.08
CA LEU A 121 -9.96 20.99 -3.98
C LEU A 121 -9.41 21.73 -2.75
N ALA A 122 -8.17 21.43 -2.36
CA ALA A 122 -7.50 22.08 -1.23
C ALA A 122 -7.32 23.60 -1.43
N ASP A 123 -6.95 24.04 -2.64
CA ASP A 123 -6.87 25.47 -3.00
C ASP A 123 -8.24 26.17 -2.89
N LEU A 124 -9.29 25.59 -3.48
CA LEU A 124 -10.66 26.14 -3.38
C LEU A 124 -11.16 26.21 -1.93
N GLN A 125 -10.83 25.21 -1.09
CA GLN A 125 -11.14 25.21 0.33
C GLN A 125 -10.37 26.29 1.09
N ALA A 126 -9.06 26.42 0.88
CA ALA A 126 -8.25 27.46 1.52
C ALA A 126 -8.72 28.88 1.15
N GLN A 127 -9.12 29.10 -0.11
CA GLN A 127 -9.73 30.35 -0.54
C GLN A 127 -11.12 30.57 0.10
N ALA A 128 -11.96 29.53 0.21
CA ALA A 128 -13.26 29.61 0.87
C ALA A 128 -13.14 29.99 2.35
N ASP A 129 -12.23 29.34 3.08
CA ASP A 129 -11.96 29.62 4.49
C ASP A 129 -11.37 31.02 4.71
N ALA A 130 -10.47 31.48 3.83
CA ALA A 130 -9.95 32.84 3.86
C ALA A 130 -11.07 33.89 3.68
N GLN A 131 -11.99 33.68 2.71
CA GLN A 131 -13.13 34.57 2.49
C GLN A 131 -14.15 34.49 3.64
N LYS A 132 -14.39 33.29 4.19
CA LYS A 132 -15.23 33.09 5.38
C LYS A 132 -14.65 33.88 6.57
N LYS A 133 -13.35 33.81 6.81
CA LYS A 133 -12.70 34.58 7.87
C LYS A 133 -12.85 36.10 7.65
N VAL A 134 -12.72 36.59 6.41
CA VAL A 134 -12.97 38.01 6.10
C VAL A 134 -14.43 38.39 6.35
N ALA A 135 -15.40 37.51 6.08
CA ALA A 135 -16.80 37.72 6.39
C ALA A 135 -17.05 37.77 7.91
N ASP A 136 -16.53 36.81 8.66
CA ASP A 136 -16.65 36.71 10.12
C ASP A 136 -15.99 37.91 10.83
N ASP A 137 -14.76 38.28 10.44
CA ASP A 137 -14.02 39.45 10.96
C ASP A 137 -14.79 40.76 10.70
N SER A 138 -15.48 40.87 9.55
CA SER A 138 -16.24 42.07 9.16
C SER A 138 -17.59 42.13 9.87
N ALA A 139 -18.31 41.00 9.97
CA ALA A 139 -19.54 40.89 10.73
C ALA A 139 -19.32 41.15 12.24
N SER A 140 -18.19 40.68 12.80
CA SER A 140 -17.79 40.97 14.18
C SER A 140 -17.60 42.48 14.41
N LYS A 141 -16.92 43.18 13.50
CA LYS A 141 -16.73 44.64 13.56
C LYS A 141 -18.05 45.41 13.45
N ALA A 142 -18.93 45.03 12.52
CA ALA A 142 -20.27 45.62 12.41
C ALA A 142 -21.08 45.40 13.70
N GLY A 143 -21.02 44.19 14.29
CA GLY A 143 -21.65 43.85 15.56
C GLY A 143 -21.10 44.66 16.74
N GLN A 144 -19.79 44.92 16.79
CA GLN A 144 -19.17 45.79 17.81
C GLN A 144 -19.65 47.24 17.69
N ILE A 145 -19.69 47.79 16.47
CA ILE A 145 -20.21 49.14 16.22
C ILE A 145 -21.70 49.23 16.60
N ALA A 146 -22.52 48.27 16.17
CA ALA A 146 -23.93 48.20 16.53
C ALA A 146 -24.16 48.06 18.04
N ALA A 147 -23.33 47.26 18.73
CA ALA A 147 -23.39 47.10 20.19
C ALA A 147 -22.97 48.37 20.94
N GLN A 148 -22.00 49.13 20.42
CA GLN A 148 -21.63 50.44 20.96
C GLN A 148 -22.75 51.45 20.74
N LEU A 149 -23.25 51.61 19.50
CA LEU A 149 -24.39 52.48 19.19
C LEU A 149 -25.65 52.12 20.00
N SER A 150 -25.86 50.84 20.36
CA SER A 150 -26.98 50.41 21.22
C SER A 150 -26.78 50.78 22.68
N ARG A 151 -25.54 50.85 23.18
CA ARG A 151 -25.23 51.34 24.53
C ARG A 151 -25.37 52.86 24.59
N ASP A 152 -24.76 53.55 23.64
CA ASP A 152 -24.69 55.02 23.56
C ASP A 152 -26.05 55.64 23.16
N GLY A 153 -26.88 54.90 22.41
CA GLY A 153 -28.24 55.30 22.01
C GLY A 153 -29.35 54.83 22.95
N GLY A 154 -29.07 53.86 23.84
CA GLY A 154 -29.99 53.45 24.90
C GLY A 154 -30.10 54.47 26.03
N ASP A 155 -28.99 55.19 26.30
CA ASP A 155 -29.01 56.37 27.16
C ASP A 155 -29.32 57.63 26.33
N THR A 156 -30.59 58.03 26.31
CA THR A 156 -31.02 59.27 25.64
C THR A 156 -30.33 60.52 26.22
N THR A 157 -29.75 60.44 27.43
CA THR A 157 -28.91 61.49 28.01
C THR A 157 -27.63 61.72 27.19
N ALA A 158 -27.04 60.69 26.58
CA ALA A 158 -25.83 60.85 25.77
C ALA A 158 -26.12 61.62 24.47
N LEU A 159 -27.17 61.24 23.74
CA LEU A 159 -27.66 61.97 22.57
C LEU A 159 -28.13 63.39 22.94
N GLN A 160 -28.87 63.55 24.03
CA GLN A 160 -29.26 64.88 24.51
C GLN A 160 -28.04 65.72 24.89
N LEU A 161 -27.03 65.19 25.58
CA LEU A 161 -25.83 65.93 25.97
C LEU A 161 -24.97 66.31 24.75
N PHE A 162 -24.92 65.44 23.74
CA PHE A 162 -24.24 65.69 22.47
C PHE A 162 -24.85 66.87 21.69
N PHE A 163 -26.17 67.02 21.69
CA PHE A 163 -26.87 68.10 20.98
C PHE A 163 -27.22 69.33 21.84
N SER A 164 -27.48 69.19 23.15
CA SER A 164 -27.98 70.29 24.02
C SER A 164 -26.94 71.33 24.43
N LYS A 165 -25.65 70.96 24.47
CA LYS A 165 -24.57 71.93 24.71
C LYS A 165 -24.26 72.84 23.50
N SER A 166 -24.91 72.62 22.35
CA SER A 166 -24.60 73.28 21.08
C SER A 166 -25.54 74.46 20.78
N THR A 167 -25.49 75.52 21.58
CA THR A 167 -26.27 76.77 21.34
C THR A 167 -25.48 77.89 20.65
N ALA A 168 -24.20 77.68 20.32
CA ALA A 168 -23.30 78.74 19.84
C ALA A 168 -23.01 78.74 18.32
N ASN A 169 -22.50 77.64 17.74
CA ASN A 169 -21.94 77.64 16.37
C ASN A 169 -22.59 76.59 15.46
N LYS A 170 -22.98 77.00 14.24
CA LYS A 170 -23.56 76.10 13.23
C LYS A 170 -22.54 75.12 12.64
N ASP A 171 -21.29 75.55 12.49
CA ASP A 171 -20.24 74.77 11.83
C ASP A 171 -19.85 73.54 12.64
N GLU A 172 -19.94 73.61 13.98
CA GLU A 172 -19.67 72.49 14.87
C GLU A 172 -20.75 71.39 14.73
N LEU A 173 -22.02 71.77 14.58
CA LEU A 173 -23.11 70.83 14.28
C LEU A 173 -22.90 70.16 12.92
N LEU A 174 -22.48 70.90 11.90
CA LEU A 174 -22.17 70.35 10.58
C LEU A 174 -20.97 69.38 10.62
N GLN A 175 -19.92 69.71 11.38
CA GLN A 175 -18.78 68.80 11.59
C GLN A 175 -19.19 67.52 12.34
N ARG A 176 -20.09 67.60 13.31
CA ARG A 176 -20.63 66.43 14.04
C ARG A 176 -21.51 65.56 13.14
N LEU A 177 -22.41 66.15 12.36
CA LEU A 177 -23.23 65.44 11.37
C LEU A 177 -22.36 64.75 10.32
N GLY A 178 -21.33 65.44 9.78
CA GLY A 178 -20.37 64.86 8.84
C GLY A 178 -19.47 63.78 9.44
N GLN A 179 -19.34 63.70 10.76
CA GLN A 179 -18.70 62.55 11.44
C GLN A 179 -19.65 61.37 11.58
N MET A 180 -20.92 61.61 11.94
CA MET A 180 -21.95 60.55 11.99
C MET A 180 -22.17 59.93 10.61
N ASP A 181 -22.24 60.75 9.55
CA ASP A 181 -22.37 60.28 8.16
C ASP A 181 -21.21 59.35 7.76
N ARG A 182 -19.95 59.72 8.08
CA ARG A 182 -18.78 58.85 7.87
C ARG A 182 -18.84 57.54 8.67
N VAL A 183 -19.36 57.56 9.89
CA VAL A 183 -19.54 56.35 10.72
C VAL A 183 -20.62 55.45 10.13
N LEU A 184 -21.73 56.01 9.65
CA LEU A 184 -22.81 55.26 9.01
C LEU A 184 -22.36 54.67 7.66
N ALA A 185 -21.72 55.47 6.80
CA ALA A 185 -21.14 55.02 5.53
C ALA A 185 -20.05 53.95 5.75
N GLY A 186 -19.20 54.12 6.76
CA GLY A 186 -18.21 53.11 7.15
C GLY A 186 -18.85 51.82 7.65
N THR A 187 -19.94 51.91 8.42
CA THR A 187 -20.68 50.73 8.91
C THR A 187 -21.35 49.98 7.77
N GLN A 188 -21.97 50.69 6.82
CA GLN A 188 -22.55 50.10 5.61
C GLN A 188 -21.48 49.40 4.77
N ALA A 189 -20.33 50.05 4.52
CA ALA A 189 -19.22 49.46 3.78
C ALA A 189 -18.62 48.20 4.45
N ILE A 190 -18.64 48.12 5.79
CA ILE A 190 -18.26 46.90 6.52
C ILE A 190 -19.30 45.79 6.33
N TYR A 191 -20.59 46.12 6.35
CA TYR A 191 -21.67 45.15 6.09
C TYR A 191 -21.65 44.63 4.65
N ASP A 192 -21.52 45.52 3.67
CA ASP A 192 -21.44 45.16 2.24
C ASP A 192 -20.23 44.26 1.96
N LYS A 193 -19.07 44.57 2.59
CA LYS A 193 -17.88 43.72 2.54
C LYS A 193 -18.10 42.35 3.17
N ALA A 194 -18.81 42.29 4.31
CA ALA A 194 -19.13 41.01 4.96
C ALA A 194 -20.04 40.14 4.08
N LEU A 195 -21.05 40.76 3.45
CA LEU A 195 -21.96 40.09 2.52
C LEU A 195 -21.24 39.62 1.24
N GLN A 196 -20.38 40.47 0.67
CA GLN A 196 -19.56 40.11 -0.49
C GLN A 196 -18.65 38.92 -0.18
N ALA A 197 -17.86 38.99 0.90
CA ALA A 197 -16.95 37.93 1.32
C ALA A 197 -17.69 36.61 1.61
N LYS A 198 -18.87 36.69 2.25
CA LYS A 198 -19.74 35.52 2.47
C LYS A 198 -20.21 34.90 1.16
N ASN A 199 -20.65 35.71 0.19
CA ASN A 199 -21.11 35.22 -1.12
C ASN A 199 -19.96 34.59 -1.91
N THR A 200 -18.75 35.16 -1.84
CA THR A 200 -17.54 34.56 -2.44
C THR A 200 -17.15 33.26 -1.74
N ALA A 201 -17.20 33.19 -0.41
CA ALA A 201 -16.93 31.97 0.35
C ALA A 201 -17.92 30.84 -0.02
N GLN A 202 -19.20 31.15 -0.18
CA GLN A 202 -20.21 30.19 -0.64
C GLN A 202 -19.89 29.69 -2.07
N ALA A 203 -19.66 30.60 -3.02
CA ALA A 203 -19.34 30.24 -4.40
C ALA A 203 -18.05 29.41 -4.54
N LEU A 204 -17.07 29.60 -3.65
CA LEU A 204 -15.87 28.77 -3.55
C LEU A 204 -16.16 27.41 -2.90
N THR A 205 -17.04 27.36 -1.89
CA THR A 205 -17.51 26.10 -1.27
C THR A 205 -18.30 25.24 -2.26
N ASP A 206 -19.12 25.86 -3.11
CA ASP A 206 -19.88 25.16 -4.16
C ASP A 206 -18.94 24.59 -5.24
N GLN A 207 -17.91 25.35 -5.63
CA GLN A 207 -16.85 24.88 -6.53
C GLN A 207 -16.00 23.76 -5.90
N ALA A 208 -15.65 23.86 -4.62
CA ALA A 208 -14.98 22.80 -3.88
C ALA A 208 -15.83 21.52 -3.82
N THR A 209 -17.14 21.66 -3.62
CA THR A 209 -18.09 20.53 -3.65
C THR A 209 -18.09 19.83 -5.02
N ALA A 210 -18.10 20.59 -6.12
CA ALA A 210 -18.00 20.05 -7.47
C ALA A 210 -16.63 19.40 -7.75
N ALA A 211 -15.52 20.03 -7.32
CA ALA A 211 -14.17 19.48 -7.46
C ALA A 211 -14.01 18.18 -6.66
N LYS A 212 -14.58 18.09 -5.45
CA LYS A 212 -14.60 16.86 -4.65
C LYS A 212 -15.34 15.74 -5.37
N ALA A 213 -16.49 16.02 -5.99
CA ALA A 213 -17.25 15.02 -6.74
C ALA A 213 -16.50 14.50 -7.98
N GLU A 214 -15.76 15.36 -8.68
CA GLU A 214 -14.89 14.92 -9.79
C GLU A 214 -13.68 14.13 -9.29
N ARG A 215 -13.06 14.50 -8.16
CA ARG A 215 -12.01 13.71 -7.51
C ARG A 215 -12.53 12.34 -7.04
N ASP A 216 -13.76 12.26 -6.51
CA ASP A 216 -14.45 10.98 -6.21
C ASP A 216 -14.74 10.14 -7.47
N ARG A 217 -14.94 10.77 -8.63
CA ARG A 217 -15.11 10.07 -9.93
C ARG A 217 -13.78 9.55 -10.47
N LEU A 218 -12.73 10.37 -10.44
CA LEU A 218 -11.39 10.00 -10.89
C LEU A 218 -10.76 8.93 -9.99
N ALA A 219 -11.00 8.97 -8.67
CA ALA A 219 -10.50 7.96 -7.74
C ALA A 219 -11.01 6.55 -8.09
N LYS A 220 -12.27 6.42 -8.52
CA LYS A 220 -12.82 5.14 -9.00
C LYS A 220 -12.20 4.69 -10.33
N ILE A 221 -11.88 5.62 -11.21
CA ILE A 221 -11.18 5.32 -12.47
C ILE A 221 -9.73 4.89 -12.19
N ALA A 222 -9.05 5.49 -11.21
CA ALA A 222 -7.73 5.09 -10.76
C ALA A 222 -7.75 3.69 -10.11
N GLU A 223 -8.78 3.37 -9.31
CA GLU A 223 -9.00 2.03 -8.75
C GLU A 223 -9.25 0.97 -9.85
N ASP A 224 -10.15 1.24 -10.80
CA ASP A 224 -10.40 0.39 -11.97
C ASP A 224 -9.13 0.16 -12.83
N LYS A 225 -8.19 1.11 -12.83
CA LYS A 225 -6.88 0.99 -13.50
C LYS A 225 -5.86 0.24 -12.64
N MET A 226 -5.83 0.46 -11.32
CA MET A 226 -4.98 -0.27 -10.37
C MET A 226 -5.24 -1.78 -10.45
N GLN A 227 -6.50 -2.19 -10.46
CA GLN A 227 -6.90 -3.60 -10.56
C GLN A 227 -6.48 -4.22 -11.90
N LYS A 228 -6.54 -3.47 -13.00
CA LYS A 228 -6.06 -3.92 -14.33
C LYS A 228 -4.53 -4.00 -14.39
N ALA A 229 -3.84 -3.03 -13.80
CA ALA A 229 -2.38 -3.04 -13.67
C ALA A 229 -1.90 -4.21 -12.80
N GLN A 230 -2.61 -4.54 -11.72
CA GLN A 230 -2.29 -5.72 -10.89
C GLN A 230 -2.53 -7.02 -11.66
N ALA A 231 -3.69 -7.19 -12.30
CA ALA A 231 -3.96 -8.40 -13.10
C ALA A 231 -2.93 -8.60 -14.23
N ALA A 232 -2.42 -7.52 -14.82
CA ALA A 232 -1.33 -7.58 -15.80
C ALA A 232 0.03 -7.93 -15.16
N ALA A 233 0.34 -7.38 -13.98
CA ALA A 233 1.54 -7.73 -13.22
C ALA A 233 1.53 -9.21 -12.76
N ASP A 234 0.38 -9.71 -12.29
CA ASP A 234 0.18 -11.10 -11.92
C ASP A 234 0.34 -12.03 -13.14
N ALA A 235 -0.17 -11.63 -14.31
CA ALA A 235 0.02 -12.36 -15.56
C ALA A 235 1.49 -12.39 -16.01
N ALA A 236 2.23 -11.29 -15.87
CA ALA A 236 3.66 -11.24 -16.16
C ALA A 236 4.50 -12.10 -15.19
N ALA A 237 4.14 -12.10 -13.90
CA ALA A 237 4.75 -12.98 -12.90
C ALA A 237 4.47 -14.47 -13.20
N ALA A 238 3.24 -14.81 -13.58
CA ALA A 238 2.86 -16.16 -13.99
C ALA A 238 3.56 -16.61 -15.29
N ALA A 239 3.70 -15.72 -16.28
CA ALA A 239 4.46 -16.01 -17.50
C ALA A 239 5.94 -16.26 -17.21
N LEU A 240 6.56 -15.44 -16.36
CA LEU A 240 7.96 -15.63 -15.94
C LEU A 240 8.16 -16.94 -15.16
N ALA A 241 7.25 -17.27 -14.25
CA ALA A 241 7.28 -18.54 -13.52
C ALA A 241 7.11 -19.76 -14.46
N ASN A 242 6.20 -19.67 -15.44
CA ASN A 242 5.99 -20.71 -16.47
C ASN A 242 7.24 -20.88 -17.36
N GLN A 243 7.89 -19.78 -17.78
CA GLN A 243 9.17 -19.85 -18.46
C GLN A 243 10.23 -20.53 -17.59
N GLN A 244 10.43 -20.07 -16.35
CA GLN A 244 11.45 -20.62 -15.44
C GLN A 244 11.25 -22.12 -15.15
N ALA A 245 10.00 -22.58 -14.98
CA ALA A 245 9.69 -23.99 -14.75
C ALA A 245 10.04 -24.89 -15.94
N ASN A 246 9.75 -24.44 -17.17
CA ASN A 246 9.89 -25.28 -18.37
C ASN A 246 11.23 -25.11 -19.10
N PHE A 247 11.89 -23.96 -18.99
CA PHE A 247 13.09 -23.61 -19.76
C PHE A 247 14.26 -24.58 -19.50
N GLY A 248 14.50 -24.98 -18.24
CA GLY A 248 15.52 -25.98 -17.91
C GLY A 248 15.23 -27.37 -18.51
N GLN A 249 13.97 -27.82 -18.45
CA GLN A 249 13.57 -29.08 -19.08
C GLN A 249 13.73 -29.01 -20.60
N LEU A 250 13.23 -27.95 -21.24
CA LEU A 250 13.34 -27.76 -22.69
C LEU A 250 14.81 -27.67 -23.15
N GLN A 251 15.68 -27.00 -22.39
CA GLN A 251 17.13 -26.99 -22.66
C GLN A 251 17.77 -28.38 -22.50
N ALA A 252 17.39 -29.15 -21.48
CA ALA A 252 17.87 -30.52 -21.29
C ALA A 252 17.42 -31.47 -22.41
N GLN A 253 16.20 -31.30 -22.91
CA GLN A 253 15.66 -32.07 -24.03
C GLN A 253 16.32 -31.68 -25.36
N LEU A 254 16.52 -30.38 -25.60
CA LEU A 254 17.26 -29.87 -26.76
C LEU A 254 18.70 -30.39 -26.80
N ALA A 255 19.43 -30.26 -25.68
CA ALA A 255 20.78 -30.79 -25.54
C ALA A 255 20.82 -32.31 -25.71
N ALA A 256 19.82 -33.03 -25.16
CA ALA A 256 19.73 -34.46 -25.34
C ALA A 256 19.56 -34.85 -26.81
N LEU A 257 18.70 -34.17 -27.59
CA LEU A 257 18.51 -34.48 -29.02
C LEU A 257 19.72 -34.13 -29.88
N GLN A 258 20.40 -33.03 -29.57
CA GLN A 258 21.60 -32.60 -30.31
C GLN A 258 22.82 -33.49 -30.04
N ASP A 259 22.87 -34.20 -28.90
CA ASP A 259 23.98 -35.07 -28.56
C ASP A 259 23.75 -36.53 -28.98
N THR A 260 24.53 -36.98 -29.96
CA THR A 260 24.52 -38.36 -30.48
C THR A 260 25.10 -39.40 -29.51
N THR A 261 25.67 -38.99 -28.36
CA THR A 261 26.29 -39.91 -27.41
C THR A 261 25.54 -39.97 -26.07
N VAL A 262 25.07 -41.16 -25.68
CA VAL A 262 24.28 -41.37 -24.44
C VAL A 262 24.99 -40.88 -23.17
N LYS A 263 26.34 -40.87 -23.16
CA LYS A 263 27.14 -40.35 -22.04
C LYS A 263 26.89 -38.86 -21.75
N THR A 264 26.63 -38.05 -22.78
CA THR A 264 26.53 -36.60 -22.60
C THR A 264 25.18 -36.19 -22.06
N VAL A 265 24.11 -36.98 -22.27
CA VAL A 265 22.82 -36.76 -21.57
C VAL A 265 22.97 -36.98 -20.06
N ALA A 266 23.69 -38.03 -19.64
CA ALA A 266 23.99 -38.26 -18.23
C ALA A 266 24.92 -37.18 -17.66
N GLY A 267 25.93 -36.74 -18.43
CA GLY A 267 26.80 -35.61 -18.10
C GLY A 267 26.06 -34.28 -18.01
N TYR A 268 25.06 -34.05 -18.86
CA TYR A 268 24.22 -32.86 -18.85
C TYR A 268 23.19 -32.91 -17.73
N GLN A 269 22.59 -34.06 -17.41
CA GLN A 269 21.72 -34.20 -16.24
C GLN A 269 22.49 -34.01 -14.93
N ALA A 270 23.73 -34.50 -14.84
CA ALA A 270 24.63 -34.18 -13.72
C ALA A 270 25.06 -32.70 -13.74
N GLY A 271 25.27 -32.12 -14.93
CA GLY A 271 25.57 -30.71 -15.14
C GLY A 271 24.41 -29.76 -14.82
N GLU A 272 23.17 -30.19 -15.03
CA GLU A 272 21.94 -29.50 -14.64
C GLU A 272 21.66 -29.67 -13.16
N ALA A 273 21.84 -30.86 -12.60
CA ALA A 273 21.84 -31.02 -11.14
C ALA A 273 22.90 -30.10 -10.51
N ALA A 274 24.07 -29.95 -11.12
CA ALA A 274 25.12 -29.04 -10.66
C ALA A 274 24.84 -27.56 -10.95
N ARG A 275 24.21 -27.19 -12.08
CA ARG A 275 23.83 -25.81 -12.42
C ARG A 275 22.60 -25.34 -11.68
N ALA A 276 21.59 -26.18 -11.54
CA ALA A 276 20.45 -25.93 -10.66
C ALA A 276 20.91 -25.91 -9.19
N ALA A 277 21.86 -26.75 -8.76
CA ALA A 277 22.47 -26.61 -7.44
C ALA A 277 23.35 -25.36 -7.31
N ALA A 278 24.03 -24.90 -8.36
CA ALA A 278 24.87 -23.71 -8.33
C ALA A 278 24.05 -22.41 -8.40
N GLU A 279 22.97 -22.37 -9.19
CA GLU A 279 22.04 -21.26 -9.24
C GLU A 279 21.10 -21.30 -8.02
N ALA A 280 20.69 -22.47 -7.51
CA ALA A 280 20.04 -22.55 -6.19
C ALA A 280 20.99 -22.19 -5.05
N ALA A 281 22.30 -22.49 -5.13
CA ALA A 281 23.29 -22.02 -4.18
C ALA A 281 23.54 -20.51 -4.33
N ARG A 282 23.49 -19.96 -5.55
CA ARG A 282 23.61 -18.52 -5.81
C ARG A 282 22.35 -17.76 -5.38
N GLN A 283 21.16 -18.30 -5.58
CA GLN A 283 19.90 -17.73 -5.09
C GLN A 283 19.78 -17.92 -3.58
N ALA A 284 20.23 -19.04 -3.01
CA ALA A 284 20.37 -19.22 -1.57
C ALA A 284 21.46 -18.31 -0.98
N GLN A 285 22.52 -17.98 -1.73
CA GLN A 285 23.54 -17.02 -1.33
C GLN A 285 23.02 -15.59 -1.44
N LEU A 286 22.34 -15.21 -2.53
CA LEU A 286 21.65 -13.91 -2.66
C LEU A 286 20.48 -13.77 -1.68
N ALA A 287 19.87 -14.88 -1.25
CA ALA A 287 18.87 -14.91 -0.19
C ALA A 287 19.52 -14.91 1.20
N ALA A 288 20.71 -15.49 1.38
CA ALA A 288 21.49 -15.41 2.61
C ALA A 288 22.19 -14.05 2.78
N GLU A 289 22.55 -13.38 1.68
CA GLU A 289 23.08 -12.01 1.64
C GLU A 289 21.93 -11.02 1.87
N ARG A 290 20.75 -11.23 1.25
CA ARG A 290 19.54 -10.47 1.61
C ARG A 290 19.12 -10.74 3.05
N GLN A 291 19.10 -11.99 3.53
CA GLN A 291 18.76 -12.31 4.92
C GLN A 291 19.81 -11.75 5.89
N ALA A 292 21.10 -11.77 5.55
CA ALA A 292 22.14 -11.12 6.32
C ALA A 292 22.03 -9.59 6.28
N ALA A 293 21.54 -8.98 5.21
CA ALA A 293 21.23 -7.54 5.16
C ALA A 293 20.00 -7.22 6.04
N ILE A 294 18.97 -8.06 6.02
CA ILE A 294 17.80 -7.99 6.89
C ILE A 294 18.22 -8.12 8.37
N ASP A 295 19.06 -9.10 8.69
CA ASP A 295 19.54 -9.35 10.05
C ASP A 295 20.61 -8.34 10.48
N ALA A 296 21.43 -7.81 9.57
CA ALA A 296 22.32 -6.68 9.86
C ALA A 296 21.53 -5.40 10.17
N ALA A 297 20.47 -5.11 9.41
CA ALA A 297 19.59 -3.98 9.69
C ALA A 297 18.78 -4.17 11.00
N ARG A 298 18.36 -5.40 11.32
CA ARG A 298 17.82 -5.77 12.65
C ARG A 298 18.85 -5.67 13.79
N ASN A 299 20.15 -5.74 13.49
CA ASN A 299 21.23 -5.62 14.47
C ASN A 299 21.80 -4.19 14.58
N ASN A 300 21.60 -3.33 13.57
CA ASN A 300 22.04 -1.94 13.58
C ASN A 300 21.23 -1.07 14.58
N SER A 301 20.15 -1.62 15.14
CA SER A 301 19.39 -1.11 16.28
C SER A 301 19.87 -1.63 17.66
N GLY A 302 20.83 -2.57 17.68
CA GLY A 302 21.16 -3.43 18.83
C GLY A 302 22.43 -3.09 19.59
N GLY A 303 22.79 -1.81 19.71
CA GLY A 303 24.02 -1.33 20.36
C GLY A 303 24.07 -1.44 21.90
N GLY A 304 23.74 -2.60 22.48
CA GLY A 304 23.79 -2.84 23.93
C GLY A 304 23.37 -4.27 24.29
N GLY A 305 24.31 -5.10 24.71
CA GLY A 305 24.09 -6.54 24.85
C GLY A 305 23.64 -6.99 26.24
N GLY A 306 22.94 -8.13 26.29
CA GLY A 306 22.86 -9.00 27.48
C GLY A 306 21.46 -9.32 28.02
N GLY A 307 20.85 -10.40 27.50
CA GLY A 307 19.90 -11.21 28.29
C GLY A 307 18.43 -11.16 27.88
N GLY A 308 17.99 -12.20 27.18
CA GLY A 308 16.70 -12.89 27.41
C GLY A 308 15.38 -12.10 27.34
N GLY A 309 14.71 -12.19 26.19
CA GLY A 309 13.24 -12.27 26.14
C GLY A 309 12.46 -10.96 26.30
N GLY A 310 12.56 -10.07 25.30
CA GLY A 310 11.66 -8.94 25.14
C GLY A 310 11.83 -8.27 23.78
N GLY A 311 10.73 -7.95 23.09
CA GLY A 311 10.78 -7.24 21.82
C GLY A 311 10.91 -5.73 22.02
N GLY A 312 12.11 -5.19 21.80
CA GLY A 312 12.32 -3.77 21.51
C GLY A 312 12.37 -3.60 19.99
N SER A 313 11.34 -3.10 19.30
CA SER A 313 10.69 -1.78 19.40
C SER A 313 11.48 -0.65 18.72
N TRP A 314 11.50 -0.70 17.39
CA TRP A 314 11.45 0.50 16.53
C TRP A 314 10.01 1.01 16.33
N SER A 315 9.11 0.65 17.27
CA SER A 315 7.70 1.03 17.24
C SER A 315 7.54 2.44 17.79
N GLY A 316 6.93 3.31 16.99
CA GLY A 316 6.16 4.43 17.52
C GLY A 316 4.97 3.92 18.34
N SER A 317 4.37 4.78 19.18
CA SER A 317 3.29 4.38 20.09
C SER A 317 1.99 3.97 19.36
N GLY A 318 1.86 4.30 18.08
CA GLY A 318 0.73 3.90 17.22
C GLY A 318 0.93 2.57 16.47
N GLY A 319 1.99 1.80 16.72
CA GLY A 319 2.30 0.57 15.95
C GLY A 319 2.98 0.79 14.60
N TRP A 320 3.39 2.03 14.32
CA TRP A 320 4.14 2.43 13.12
C TRP A 320 5.65 2.25 13.33
N VAL A 321 6.39 1.99 12.26
CA VAL A 321 7.86 1.85 12.23
C VAL A 321 8.45 2.64 11.05
N ARG A 322 9.75 2.97 11.09
CA ARG A 322 10.42 3.66 9.97
C ARG A 322 10.61 2.69 8.79
N PRO A 323 10.19 3.04 7.56
CA PRO A 323 10.19 2.11 6.42
C PRO A 323 11.58 1.87 5.78
N PHE A 324 12.58 2.70 6.09
CA PHE A 324 13.90 2.62 5.48
C PHE A 324 14.99 3.22 6.39
N GLY A 325 16.24 2.80 6.19
CA GLY A 325 17.40 3.37 6.85
C GLY A 325 17.78 4.75 6.27
N GLY A 326 19.05 5.14 6.47
CA GLY A 326 19.59 6.36 5.88
C GLY A 326 18.94 7.65 6.37
N TYR A 327 19.07 8.72 5.57
CA TYR A 327 18.61 10.08 5.86
C TYR A 327 17.51 10.52 4.89
N GLN A 328 16.73 11.53 5.27
CA GLN A 328 15.81 12.21 4.35
C GLN A 328 16.60 12.99 3.27
N SER A 329 16.51 12.53 2.02
CA SER A 329 17.11 13.17 0.86
C SER A 329 16.20 14.22 0.20
N SER A 330 14.87 14.07 0.32
CA SER A 330 13.86 14.98 -0.25
C SER A 330 12.59 14.96 0.60
N GLY A 331 11.92 16.10 0.74
CA GLY A 331 10.70 16.26 1.54
C GLY A 331 9.41 16.35 0.71
N TYR A 332 8.28 16.10 1.35
CA TYR A 332 6.95 16.22 0.75
C TYR A 332 6.58 17.67 0.41
N GLY A 333 5.83 17.87 -0.68
CA GLY A 333 5.19 19.14 -1.04
C GLY A 333 5.64 19.74 -2.37
N PRO A 334 5.29 21.01 -2.65
CA PRO A 334 5.64 21.68 -3.91
C PRO A 334 7.15 21.84 -4.08
N ARG A 335 7.65 21.54 -5.29
CA ARG A 335 9.06 21.70 -5.67
C ARG A 335 9.20 22.24 -7.11
N VAL A 336 10.38 22.76 -7.43
CA VAL A 336 10.74 22.99 -8.84
C VAL A 336 10.93 21.62 -9.50
N PRO A 337 10.40 21.38 -10.72
CA PRO A 337 10.74 20.19 -11.50
C PRO A 337 12.24 20.13 -11.82
N ASP A 338 12.95 19.18 -11.20
CA ASP A 338 14.26 18.76 -11.67
C ASP A 338 14.11 18.06 -13.04
N CYS A 339 14.84 18.53 -14.04
CA CYS A 339 14.78 18.04 -15.42
C CYS A 339 16.16 17.58 -15.91
N ASP A 340 16.19 16.48 -16.65
CA ASP A 340 17.41 15.91 -17.25
C ASP A 340 17.17 15.53 -18.73
N ALA A 341 18.00 14.64 -19.28
CA ALA A 341 17.88 14.16 -20.66
C ALA A 341 16.72 13.17 -20.90
N TRP A 342 16.06 12.68 -19.84
CA TRP A 342 15.04 11.63 -19.87
C TRP A 342 13.66 12.12 -19.46
N GLY A 343 13.57 13.23 -18.71
CA GLY A 343 12.30 13.90 -18.43
C GLY A 343 12.41 15.04 -17.42
N CYS A 344 11.27 15.37 -16.81
CA CYS A 344 11.18 16.26 -15.64
C CYS A 344 10.41 15.56 -14.52
N SER A 345 10.85 15.74 -13.28
CA SER A 345 10.15 15.27 -12.10
C SER A 345 8.87 16.07 -11.83
N SER A 346 7.93 15.51 -11.07
CA SER A 346 6.69 16.21 -10.69
C SER A 346 7.00 17.49 -9.89
N SER A 347 6.30 18.58 -10.22
CA SER A 347 6.28 19.85 -9.46
C SER A 347 5.67 19.75 -8.05
N PHE A 348 5.11 18.59 -7.71
CA PHE A 348 4.65 18.28 -6.36
C PHE A 348 5.17 16.90 -5.96
N HIS A 349 5.87 16.84 -4.83
CA HIS A 349 6.38 15.61 -4.26
C HIS A 349 5.34 14.98 -3.32
N ARG A 350 4.87 13.78 -3.68
CA ARG A 350 3.76 13.07 -3.00
C ARG A 350 4.19 12.24 -1.78
N GLY A 351 5.50 12.09 -1.56
CA GLY A 351 6.08 11.31 -0.48
C GLY A 351 7.31 11.97 0.15
N VAL A 352 8.13 11.17 0.82
CA VAL A 352 9.45 11.53 1.36
C VAL A 352 10.47 10.56 0.78
N ASP A 353 11.63 11.07 0.35
CA ASP A 353 12.69 10.23 -0.22
C ASP A 353 13.74 9.94 0.86
N LEU A 354 13.96 8.66 1.16
CA LEU A 354 14.91 8.18 2.17
C LEU A 354 16.06 7.46 1.47
N ALA A 355 17.31 7.86 1.74
CA ALA A 355 18.50 7.34 1.06
C ALA A 355 19.63 7.03 2.05
N ASP A 356 20.34 5.93 1.84
CA ASP A 356 21.55 5.57 2.60
C ASP A 356 22.85 5.61 1.78
N GLY A 357 22.74 5.93 0.48
CA GLY A 357 23.85 5.95 -0.48
C GLY A 357 24.03 4.65 -1.27
N SER A 358 23.14 3.66 -1.14
CA SER A 358 23.24 2.36 -1.80
C SER A 358 21.92 1.83 -2.39
N CYS A 359 22.03 0.98 -3.40
CA CYS A 359 20.92 0.15 -3.90
C CYS A 359 20.99 -1.23 -3.24
N GLY A 360 19.83 -1.87 -3.03
CA GLY A 360 19.72 -3.19 -2.40
C GLY A 360 19.36 -3.18 -0.91
N SER A 361 19.29 -2.01 -0.28
CA SER A 361 18.90 -1.88 1.13
C SER A 361 17.43 -2.27 1.38
N PRO A 362 17.11 -2.91 2.52
CA PRO A 362 15.77 -3.42 2.80
C PRO A 362 14.75 -2.29 3.03
N ILE A 363 13.57 -2.45 2.42
CA ILE A 363 12.37 -1.64 2.64
C ILE A 363 11.43 -2.42 3.55
N TYR A 364 10.90 -1.75 4.57
CA TYR A 364 10.03 -2.30 5.60
C TYR A 364 8.60 -1.77 5.46
N ALA A 365 7.61 -2.62 5.74
CA ALA A 365 6.23 -2.15 5.93
C ALA A 365 6.17 -1.21 7.13
N ALA A 366 5.81 0.06 6.90
CA ALA A 366 5.74 1.09 7.94
C ALA A 366 4.63 0.83 8.98
N HIS A 367 3.61 0.06 8.61
CA HIS A 367 2.56 -0.43 9.49
C HIS A 367 2.02 -1.76 8.93
N SER A 368 1.39 -2.58 9.78
CA SER A 368 0.72 -3.81 9.36
C SER A 368 -0.41 -3.53 8.36
N GLY A 369 -0.75 -4.51 7.53
CA GLY A 369 -1.82 -4.36 6.54
C GLY A 369 -1.83 -5.42 5.44
N THR A 370 -2.65 -5.20 4.41
CA THR A 370 -2.72 -6.04 3.22
C THR A 370 -2.06 -5.33 2.04
N VAL A 371 -1.16 -6.00 1.33
CA VAL A 371 -0.65 -5.52 0.03
C VAL A 371 -1.81 -5.48 -0.96
N VAL A 372 -2.22 -4.28 -1.38
CA VAL A 372 -3.29 -4.08 -2.38
C VAL A 372 -2.74 -3.88 -3.79
N TYR A 373 -1.46 -3.54 -3.90
CA TYR A 373 -0.75 -3.45 -5.18
C TYR A 373 0.72 -3.86 -5.02
N ALA A 374 1.23 -4.64 -5.97
CA ALA A 374 2.64 -4.96 -6.16
C ALA A 374 2.91 -5.15 -7.66
N GLY A 375 3.59 -4.19 -8.30
CA GLY A 375 3.78 -4.17 -9.74
C GLY A 375 4.49 -2.90 -10.24
N TRP A 376 4.42 -2.62 -11.55
CA TRP A 376 4.97 -1.41 -12.14
C TRP A 376 3.95 -0.26 -12.14
N ASN A 377 4.25 0.87 -11.50
CA ASN A 377 3.38 2.05 -11.43
C ASN A 377 4.07 3.30 -12.02
N GLY A 378 4.37 3.29 -13.33
CA GLY A 378 4.81 4.45 -14.10
C GLY A 378 6.02 5.18 -13.49
N GLY A 379 5.81 6.43 -13.05
CA GLY A 379 6.87 7.25 -12.46
C GLY A 379 7.52 6.64 -11.21
N TYR A 380 6.79 5.83 -10.43
CA TYR A 380 7.32 5.12 -9.27
C TYR A 380 8.18 3.90 -9.65
N GLY A 381 8.15 3.45 -10.90
CA GLY A 381 8.77 2.20 -11.32
C GLY A 381 8.12 1.00 -10.65
N ASN A 382 8.92 0.07 -10.12
CA ASN A 382 8.41 -1.00 -9.27
C ASN A 382 7.90 -0.41 -7.94
N TYR A 383 6.64 -0.70 -7.62
CA TYR A 383 5.88 -0.05 -6.56
C TYR A 383 5.05 -1.06 -5.76
N ILE A 384 5.01 -0.87 -4.44
CA ILE A 384 4.11 -1.58 -3.51
C ILE A 384 3.14 -0.57 -2.90
N LYS A 385 1.88 -0.97 -2.73
CA LYS A 385 0.89 -0.27 -1.90
C LYS A 385 0.28 -1.22 -0.88
N ILE A 386 0.21 -0.80 0.38
CA ILE A 386 -0.38 -1.53 1.49
C ILE A 386 -1.58 -0.73 2.02
N ASP A 387 -2.76 -1.35 2.07
CA ASP A 387 -3.89 -0.86 2.87
C ASP A 387 -3.62 -1.27 4.33
N ASN A 388 -3.57 -0.30 5.24
CA ASN A 388 -3.20 -0.54 6.63
C ASN A 388 -4.39 -1.00 7.50
N GLY A 389 -5.59 -1.16 6.93
CA GLY A 389 -6.62 -2.08 7.40
C GLY A 389 -7.33 -1.73 8.71
N ASP A 390 -7.11 -0.53 9.24
CA ASP A 390 -7.62 -0.06 10.54
C ASP A 390 -8.99 0.65 10.47
N GLY A 391 -9.52 0.85 9.26
CA GLY A 391 -10.77 1.59 9.01
C GLY A 391 -10.65 3.11 9.04
N THR A 392 -9.44 3.68 9.19
CA THR A 392 -9.20 5.14 9.15
C THR A 392 -8.93 5.66 7.75
N GLY A 393 -8.90 4.77 6.75
CA GLY A 393 -8.56 5.08 5.37
C GLY A 393 -7.05 5.29 5.14
N LEU A 394 -6.20 4.86 6.07
CA LEU A 394 -4.74 4.93 5.95
C LEU A 394 -4.17 3.82 5.05
N ALA A 395 -3.26 4.20 4.17
CA ALA A 395 -2.48 3.28 3.33
C ALA A 395 -1.07 3.82 3.13
N THR A 396 -0.13 2.97 2.72
CA THR A 396 1.28 3.32 2.50
C THR A 396 1.79 2.88 1.14
N GLY A 397 2.63 3.71 0.53
CA GLY A 397 3.23 3.50 -0.79
C GLY A 397 4.76 3.43 -0.72
N TYR A 398 5.37 2.57 -1.55
CA TYR A 398 6.80 2.28 -1.54
C TYR A 398 7.31 2.15 -2.99
N GLY A 399 8.04 3.16 -3.47
CA GLY A 399 8.50 3.27 -4.86
C GLY A 399 9.98 2.95 -5.10
N HIS A 400 10.34 2.95 -6.39
CA HIS A 400 11.69 2.78 -6.94
C HIS A 400 12.39 1.44 -6.61
N ILE A 401 11.62 0.41 -6.26
CA ILE A 401 12.10 -0.93 -5.89
C ILE A 401 12.97 -1.54 -7.01
N LEU A 402 14.09 -2.20 -6.66
CA LEU A 402 14.97 -2.77 -7.68
C LEU A 402 14.28 -3.91 -8.48
N ASN A 403 14.72 -4.15 -9.73
CA ASN A 403 14.16 -5.21 -10.58
C ASN A 403 14.42 -6.60 -9.96
N GLY A 404 13.36 -7.34 -9.64
CA GLY A 404 13.46 -8.58 -8.84
C GLY A 404 13.62 -8.34 -7.33
N GLY A 405 13.31 -7.13 -6.86
CA GLY A 405 13.44 -6.68 -5.48
C GLY A 405 12.17 -6.73 -4.65
N PHE A 406 11.05 -7.24 -5.18
CA PHE A 406 9.85 -7.54 -4.40
C PHE A 406 10.12 -8.73 -3.47
N ASN A 407 9.65 -8.66 -2.22
CA ASN A 407 9.63 -9.76 -1.25
C ASN A 407 8.19 -10.15 -0.85
N VAL A 408 7.18 -9.56 -1.51
CA VAL A 408 5.74 -9.76 -1.27
C VAL A 408 4.94 -9.74 -2.57
N TRP A 409 3.70 -10.22 -2.52
CA TRP A 409 2.74 -10.23 -3.63
C TRP A 409 1.39 -9.61 -3.24
N SER A 410 0.54 -9.27 -4.22
CA SER A 410 -0.77 -8.66 -3.93
C SER A 410 -1.74 -9.64 -3.24
N GLY A 411 -2.53 -9.13 -2.31
CA GLY A 411 -3.37 -9.90 -1.39
C GLY A 411 -2.63 -10.49 -0.18
N GLN A 412 -1.30 -10.31 -0.06
CA GLN A 412 -0.53 -10.78 1.10
C GLN A 412 -0.76 -9.86 2.31
N TRP A 413 -0.97 -10.46 3.49
CA TRP A 413 -0.89 -9.74 4.77
C TRP A 413 0.57 -9.60 5.23
N VAL A 414 0.93 -8.42 5.72
CA VAL A 414 2.25 -8.10 6.29
C VAL A 414 2.11 -7.38 7.63
N ASN A 415 3.14 -7.49 8.48
CA ASN A 415 3.21 -6.82 9.77
C ASN A 415 4.13 -5.60 9.70
N ALA A 416 3.93 -4.64 10.60
CA ALA A 416 4.87 -3.52 10.77
C ALA A 416 6.30 -4.04 11.02
N GLY A 417 7.25 -3.65 10.18
CA GLY A 417 8.64 -4.12 10.24
C GLY A 417 8.94 -5.44 9.51
N ASP A 418 7.97 -6.02 8.78
CA ASP A 418 8.28 -7.05 7.78
C ASP A 418 8.99 -6.42 6.57
N VAL A 419 9.94 -7.14 5.99
CA VAL A 419 10.72 -6.69 4.83
C VAL A 419 9.92 -6.98 3.58
N ILE A 420 9.48 -5.93 2.87
CA ILE A 420 8.57 -6.04 1.74
C ILE A 420 9.28 -5.89 0.38
N ALA A 421 10.42 -5.20 0.35
CA ALA A 421 11.18 -4.98 -0.87
C ALA A 421 12.64 -4.58 -0.60
N PHE A 422 13.38 -4.30 -1.68
CA PHE A 422 14.73 -3.75 -1.65
C PHE A 422 14.84 -2.49 -2.54
N ALA A 423 15.40 -1.41 -2.00
CA ALA A 423 15.47 -0.10 -2.66
C ALA A 423 16.35 -0.10 -3.91
N GLY A 424 15.99 0.70 -4.90
CA GLY A 424 16.58 0.69 -6.23
C GLY A 424 16.52 2.05 -6.92
N ASN A 425 16.53 2.02 -8.26
CA ASN A 425 16.48 3.20 -9.12
C ASN A 425 15.62 2.93 -10.37
N THR A 426 14.37 2.50 -10.18
CA THR A 426 13.44 2.21 -11.29
C THR A 426 12.36 3.27 -11.40
N GLY A 427 11.88 3.56 -12.61
CA GLY A 427 10.96 4.67 -12.85
C GLY A 427 11.71 6.00 -12.96
N GLY A 428 11.05 7.11 -12.64
CA GLY A 428 11.63 8.46 -12.69
C GLY A 428 12.48 8.77 -11.46
N SER A 429 13.64 8.10 -11.33
CA SER A 429 14.53 8.20 -10.17
C SER A 429 15.97 8.58 -10.56
N PHE A 430 16.55 9.52 -9.81
CA PHE A 430 17.89 10.07 -10.04
C PHE A 430 19.02 9.40 -9.23
N GLY A 431 18.69 8.51 -8.29
CA GLY A 431 19.66 7.75 -7.49
C GLY A 431 18.98 6.70 -6.60
N CYS A 432 19.76 5.79 -6.00
CA CYS A 432 19.23 4.72 -5.14
C CYS A 432 18.56 5.28 -3.88
N HIS A 433 17.24 5.08 -3.74
CA HIS A 433 16.46 5.50 -2.56
C HIS A 433 15.15 4.72 -2.42
N LEU A 434 14.48 4.86 -1.26
CA LEU A 434 13.04 4.59 -1.13
C LEU A 434 12.28 5.91 -1.30
N HIS A 435 11.31 5.93 -2.21
CA HIS A 435 10.23 6.92 -2.16
C HIS A 435 9.07 6.36 -1.30
N PHE A 436 8.74 7.04 -0.20
CA PHE A 436 7.71 6.59 0.76
C PHE A 436 6.52 7.55 0.82
N GLU A 437 5.31 7.03 0.66
CA GLU A 437 4.06 7.78 0.69
C GLU A 437 3.15 7.31 1.84
N VAL A 438 2.42 8.25 2.45
CA VAL A 438 1.28 7.94 3.33
C VAL A 438 0.04 8.54 2.69
N TYR A 439 -1.03 7.76 2.63
CA TYR A 439 -2.33 8.13 2.11
C TYR A 439 -3.34 8.18 3.24
N GLN A 440 -4.31 9.10 3.16
CA GLN A 440 -5.51 9.09 3.99
C GLN A 440 -6.75 9.33 3.12
N TRP A 441 -7.71 8.40 3.16
CA TRP A 441 -8.91 8.38 2.31
C TRP A 441 -8.63 8.42 0.78
N GLY A 442 -7.42 8.03 0.38
CA GLY A 442 -6.94 8.00 -1.00
C GLY A 442 -6.12 9.22 -1.44
N ASP A 443 -6.15 10.32 -0.69
CA ASP A 443 -5.31 11.49 -0.93
C ASP A 443 -3.96 11.36 -0.20
N THR A 444 -2.85 11.83 -0.79
CA THR A 444 -1.51 11.76 -0.17
C THR A 444 -1.31 12.84 0.89
N ILE A 445 -0.84 12.44 2.08
CA ILE A 445 -0.52 13.34 3.20
C ILE A 445 0.99 13.36 3.48
N ASN A 446 1.49 14.45 4.08
CA ASN A 446 2.91 14.58 4.38
C ASN A 446 3.41 13.46 5.32
N PRO A 447 4.26 12.53 4.84
CA PRO A 447 4.70 11.38 5.63
C PRO A 447 5.51 11.79 6.85
N ILE A 448 6.30 12.86 6.77
CA ILE A 448 7.18 13.30 7.87
C ILE A 448 6.32 13.66 9.08
N THR A 449 5.41 14.62 8.91
CA THR A 449 4.54 15.10 10.00
C THR A 449 3.55 14.03 10.49
N PHE A 450 3.12 13.11 9.61
CA PHE A 450 2.27 11.99 10.02
C PHE A 450 3.04 11.01 10.91
N MET A 451 4.18 10.52 10.44
CA MET A 451 4.99 9.51 11.13
C MET A 451 5.57 10.07 12.45
N GLU A 452 6.00 11.32 12.48
CA GLU A 452 6.41 12.00 13.72
C GLU A 452 5.26 12.06 14.73
N GLY A 453 4.02 12.29 14.26
CA GLY A 453 2.81 12.19 15.07
C GLY A 453 2.51 10.79 15.63
N GLN A 454 3.03 9.73 15.00
CA GLN A 454 2.99 8.35 15.51
C GLN A 454 4.18 8.01 16.43
N GLY A 455 5.14 8.93 16.58
CA GLY A 455 6.39 8.73 17.32
C GLY A 455 7.54 8.14 16.49
N VAL A 456 7.46 8.16 15.16
CA VAL A 456 8.48 7.66 14.24
C VAL A 456 9.18 8.82 13.53
N TYR A 457 10.48 8.99 13.78
CA TYR A 457 11.28 10.04 13.16
C TYR A 457 11.66 9.70 11.71
N MET A 458 11.45 10.63 10.78
CA MET A 458 11.64 10.44 9.33
C MET A 458 12.82 11.21 8.72
N GLY A 459 13.50 12.07 9.49
CA GLY A 459 14.71 12.79 9.08
C GLY A 459 16.00 11.99 9.20
#